data_AF-A0A383TF60-F1
#
_entry.id   AF-A0A383TF60-F1
#
_cell.length_a   1.000
_cell.length_b   1.000
_cell.length_c   1.000
_cell.angle_alpha   90.00
_cell.angle_beta   90.00
_cell.angle_gamma   90.00
#
_symmetry.space_group_name_H-M   'P 1'
#
loop_
_entity.id
_entity.type
_entity.pdbx_description
1 polymer ?
#
loop_
_entity_poly.entity_id
_entity_poly.type
_entity_poly.pdbx_seq_one_letter_code
_entity_poly.pdbx_strand_id
1 'polypeptide(L)' 'MKKCAKCGIEQELNTSNFPKKSTGKDGFDAQCKACKKERDQKRYQEKREEILNQKKEYYAKKRNGTSAINKA' A
#
# COMPACT_ATOMS: atom_id res chain seq x y z
N MET A 1 -6.17 20.69 -12.92
CA MET A 1 -4.84 20.61 -12.26
C MET A 1 -5.03 20.43 -10.76
N LYS A 2 -4.08 19.79 -10.07
CA LYS A 2 -4.06 19.64 -8.61
C LYS A 2 -2.63 19.77 -8.11
N LYS A 3 -2.46 20.52 -7.01
CA LYS A 3 -1.20 20.64 -6.28
C LYS A 3 -1.03 19.47 -5.31
N CYS A 4 0.10 18.78 -5.37
CA CYS A 4 0.44 17.74 -4.41
C CYS A 4 0.62 18.37 -3.01
N ALA A 5 -0.11 17.89 -2.01
CA ALA A 5 -0.01 18.38 -0.63
C ALA A 5 1.36 18.08 0.04
N LYS A 6 2.15 17.16 -0.53
CA LYS A 6 3.45 16.75 0.03
C LYS A 6 4.64 17.46 -0.61
N CYS A 7 4.75 17.44 -1.95
CA CYS A 7 5.88 18.08 -2.66
C CYS A 7 5.54 19.45 -3.25
N GLY A 8 4.26 19.86 -3.26
CA GLY A 8 3.85 21.16 -3.77
C GLY A 8 3.83 21.30 -5.29
N ILE A 9 4.17 20.26 -6.06
CA ILE A 9 4.16 20.30 -7.53
C ILE A 9 2.71 20.21 -8.04
N GLU A 10 2.37 21.03 -9.03
CA GLU A 10 1.10 20.94 -9.75
C GLU A 10 1.17 19.94 -10.90
N GLN A 11 0.18 19.06 -10.96
CA GLN A 11 0.07 18.03 -12.00
C GLN A 11 -1.40 17.90 -12.42
N GLU A 12 -1.64 17.24 -13.55
CA GLU A 12 -3.00 16.91 -13.97
C GLU A 12 -3.68 15.99 -12.96
N LEU A 13 -4.96 16.27 -12.66
CA LEU A 13 -5.77 15.46 -11.76
C LEU A 13 -6.28 14.22 -12.51
N ASN A 14 -5.43 13.22 -12.64
CA ASN A 14 -5.74 11.97 -13.30
C ASN A 14 -5.12 10.78 -12.53
N THR A 15 -5.47 9.57 -12.94
CA THR A 15 -4.99 8.33 -12.33
C THR A 15 -3.51 8.08 -12.55
N SER A 16 -2.84 8.79 -13.44
CA SER A 16 -1.39 8.69 -13.66
C SER A 16 -0.62 9.43 -12.57
N ASN A 17 -1.07 10.62 -12.19
CA ASN A 17 -0.38 11.49 -11.22
C ASN A 17 -0.87 11.31 -9.78
N PHE A 18 -2.16 11.06 -9.57
CA PHE A 18 -2.76 10.95 -8.25
C PHE A 18 -3.39 9.55 -8.04
N PRO A 19 -3.09 8.87 -6.92
CA PRO A 19 -3.75 7.62 -6.56
C PRO A 19 -5.25 7.83 -6.34
N LYS A 20 -6.10 6.87 -6.73
CA LYS A 20 -7.51 6.88 -6.35
C LYS A 20 -7.66 6.73 -4.84
N LYS A 21 -8.57 7.49 -4.26
CA LYS A 21 -8.96 7.43 -2.85
C LYS A 21 -10.44 7.74 -2.75
N SER A 22 -11.25 6.73 -2.45
CA SER A 22 -12.72 6.85 -2.37
C SER A 22 -13.17 7.85 -1.30
N THR A 23 -12.39 8.01 -0.23
CA THR A 23 -12.65 8.99 0.82
C THR A 23 -12.06 10.38 0.54
N GLY A 24 -11.41 10.57 -0.61
CA GLY A 24 -10.89 11.87 -1.04
C GLY A 24 -11.99 12.72 -1.67
N LYS A 25 -11.94 14.04 -1.44
CA LYS A 25 -12.95 15.02 -1.94
C LYS A 25 -13.23 14.90 -3.44
N ASP A 26 -12.20 14.64 -4.23
CA ASP A 26 -12.24 14.53 -5.70
C ASP A 26 -12.03 13.08 -6.18
N GLY A 27 -12.15 12.10 -5.28
CA GLY A 27 -11.85 10.69 -5.58
C GLY A 27 -10.35 10.37 -5.69
N PHE A 28 -9.47 11.32 -5.40
CA PHE A 28 -8.02 11.15 -5.43
C PHE A 28 -7.35 11.46 -4.08
N ASP A 29 -6.16 10.91 -3.88
CA ASP A 29 -5.30 11.24 -2.75
C ASP A 29 -4.85 12.71 -2.81
N ALA A 30 -4.49 13.29 -1.67
CA ALA A 30 -3.99 14.66 -1.60
C ALA A 30 -2.54 14.78 -2.08
N GLN A 31 -1.79 13.69 -2.00
CA GLN A 31 -0.41 13.57 -2.47
C GLN A 31 -0.34 12.85 -3.82
N CYS A 32 0.67 13.20 -4.63
CA CYS A 32 0.93 12.51 -5.89
C CYS A 32 1.47 11.09 -5.68
N LYS A 33 1.49 10.28 -6.74
CA LYS A 33 2.01 8.91 -6.72
C LYS A 33 3.48 8.83 -6.31
N ALA A 34 4.31 9.78 -6.72
CA ALA A 34 5.74 9.77 -6.37
C ALA A 34 5.91 9.86 -4.85
N CYS A 35 5.30 10.85 -4.21
CA CYS A 35 5.32 11.00 -2.75
C CYS A 35 4.72 9.80 -2.02
N LYS A 36 3.61 9.24 -2.56
CA LYS A 36 3.03 8.02 -1.97
C LYS A 36 4.00 6.83 -2.04
N LYS A 37 4.66 6.65 -3.18
CA LYS A 37 5.64 5.57 -3.38
C LYS A 37 6.81 5.69 -2.41
N GLU A 38 7.39 6.89 -2.26
CA GLU A 38 8.47 7.15 -1.30
C GLU A 38 8.05 6.85 0.14
N ARG A 39 6.88 7.34 0.54
CA ARG A 39 6.33 7.09 1.88
C ARG A 39 6.11 5.59 2.12
N ASP A 40 5.52 4.90 1.15
CA ASP A 40 5.21 3.48 1.27
C ASP A 40 6.50 2.63 1.29
N GLN A 41 7.53 3.02 0.54
CA GLN A 41 8.88 2.43 0.59
C GLN A 41 9.54 2.62 1.95
N LYS A 42 9.53 3.84 2.49
CA LYS A 42 10.09 4.14 3.82
C LYS A 42 9.38 3.31 4.91
N ARG A 43 8.06 3.29 4.90
CA ARG A 43 7.26 2.46 5.82
C ARG A 43 7.61 0.98 5.70
N TYR A 44 7.82 0.48 4.48
CA TYR A 44 8.21 -0.91 4.28
C TYR A 44 9.60 -1.20 4.82
N GLN A 45 10.57 -0.30 4.63
CA GLN A 45 11.93 -0.45 5.17
C GLN A 45 11.92 -0.47 6.70
N GLU A 46 11.20 0.46 7.34
CA GLU A 46 11.06 0.53 8.81
C GLU A 46 10.41 -0.72 9.40
N LYS A 47 9.42 -1.29 8.69
CA LYS A 47 8.67 -2.48 9.15
C LYS A 47 9.14 -3.78 8.53
N ARG A 48 10.29 -3.78 7.86
CA ARG A 48 10.70 -4.90 7.00
C ARG A 48 10.79 -6.21 7.79
N GLU A 49 11.41 -6.17 8.97
CA GLU A 49 11.59 -7.35 9.81
C GLU A 49 10.27 -7.90 10.33
N GLU A 50 9.38 -7.03 10.82
CA GLU A 50 8.03 -7.38 11.26
C GLU A 50 7.25 -8.08 10.14
N ILE A 51 7.27 -7.51 8.94
CA ILE A 51 6.59 -8.06 7.75
C ILE A 51 7.18 -9.43 7.37
N LEU A 52 8.50 -9.60 7.44
CA LEU A 52 9.15 -10.87 7.13
C LEU A 52 8.83 -11.95 8.18
N ASN A 53 8.79 -11.59 9.46
CA ASN A 53 8.42 -12.50 10.54
C ASN A 53 6.95 -12.95 10.39
N GLN A 54 6.03 -12.02 10.15
CA GLN A 54 4.62 -12.34 9.89
C GLN A 54 4.46 -13.30 8.70
N LYS A 55 5.21 -13.07 7.61
CA LYS A 55 5.22 -13.99 6.45
C LYS A 55 5.76 -15.37 6.83
N LYS A 56 6.87 -15.44 7.58
CA LYS A 56 7.46 -16.70 8.04
C LYS A 56 6.45 -17.50 8.87
N GLU A 57 5.78 -16.85 9.82
CA GLU A 57 4.73 -17.47 10.64
C GLU A 57 3.55 -17.97 9.80
N TYR A 58 3.08 -17.17 8.84
CA TYR A 58 2.00 -17.57 7.94
C TYR A 58 2.34 -18.85 7.18
N TYR A 59 3.55 -18.93 6.59
CA TYR A 59 3.99 -20.12 5.86
C TYR A 59 4.26 -21.31 6.77
N ALA A 60 4.77 -21.09 8.00
CA ALA A 60 4.94 -22.16 8.99
C ALA A 60 3.59 -22.76 9.41
N LYS A 61 2.58 -21.92 9.69
CA LYS A 61 1.21 -22.35 9.97
C LYS A 61 0.60 -23.12 8.80
N LYS A 62 0.79 -22.65 7.56
CA LYS A 62 0.31 -23.33 6.35
C LYS A 62 0.98 -24.69 6.14
N ARG A 63 2.29 -24.79 6.38
CA ARG A 63 3.06 -26.05 6.28
C ARG A 63 2.64 -27.06 7.36
N ASN A 64 2.32 -26.58 8.55
CA ASN A 64 1.82 -27.41 9.66
C ASN A 64 0.31 -27.71 9.54
N GLY A 65 -0.38 -27.09 8.56
CA GLY A 65 -1.83 -27.10 8.39
C GLY A 65 -2.32 -27.88 7.16
N THR A 66 -1.66 -28.95 6.73
CA THR A 66 -2.31 -29.95 5.87
C THR A 66 -3.11 -30.92 6.72
N SER A 67 -4.34 -30.56 7.08
CA SER A 67 -5.52 -31.45 7.28
C SER A 67 -6.69 -30.66 7.85
N ALA A 68 -7.61 -30.20 6.99
CA ALA A 68 -9.05 -30.03 7.23
C ALA A 68 -9.65 -29.06 6.18
N ILE A 69 -9.67 -29.49 4.92
CA ILE A 69 -10.81 -29.13 4.07
C ILE A 69 -11.49 -30.48 3.82
N ASN A 70 -12.42 -30.83 4.70
CA ASN A 70 -13.31 -31.95 4.45
C ASN A 70 -14.07 -31.64 3.16
N LYS A 71 -13.86 -32.47 2.14
CA LYS A 71 -14.84 -32.65 1.08
C LYS A 71 -16.09 -33.22 1.75
N ALA A 72 -17.19 -32.47 1.72
CA ALA A 72 -18.54 -32.98 1.85
C ALA A 72 -19.22 -32.82 0.49
#